data_AF-A0A0F6Z4M7-F1
#
_entry.id   AF-A0A0F6Z4M7-F1
#
_cell.length_a   1.000
_cell.length_b   1.000
_cell.length_c   1.000
_cell.angle_alpha   90.00
_cell.angle_beta   90.00
_cell.angle_gamma   90.00
#
_symmetry.space_group_name_H-M   'P 1'
#
loop_
_entity.id
_entity.type
_entity.pdbx_description
1 polymer ?
#
loop_
_entity_poly.entity_id
_entity_poly.type
_entity_poly.pdbx_seq_one_letter_code
_entity_poly.pdbx_strand_id
1 'polypeptide(L)' 'MFERFKKAKAPEVHIAAERTNLPLNDFMTRLFAQELPLLDSTSRSEVYRLLREYDGPTISSQEEIPAEIRELMDL' A
#
# COMPACT_ATOMS: atom_id res chain seq x y z
N MET A 1 7.32 12.28 42.83
CA MET A 1 6.68 11.12 42.17
C MET A 1 6.91 11.30 40.68
N PHE A 2 7.84 10.55 40.08
CA PHE A 2 8.28 10.77 38.69
C PHE A 2 7.28 10.14 37.71
N GLU A 3 6.56 10.96 36.96
CA GLU A 3 5.71 10.51 35.86
C GLU A 3 6.60 10.07 34.68
N ARG A 4 6.60 8.78 34.40
CA ARG A 4 7.27 8.20 33.22
C ARG A 4 6.45 8.51 31.98
N PHE A 5 6.86 9.52 31.22
CA PHE A 5 6.38 9.73 29.85
C PHE A 5 6.78 8.53 28.99
N LYS A 6 5.83 7.67 28.64
CA LYS A 6 6.00 6.64 27.60
C LYS A 6 6.25 7.37 26.28
N LYS A 7 7.48 7.35 25.79
CA LYS A 7 7.83 7.80 24.43
C LYS A 7 7.04 6.92 23.45
N ALA A 8 6.15 7.52 22.66
CA ALA A 8 5.47 6.80 21.59
C ALA A 8 6.53 6.25 20.63
N LYS A 9 6.51 4.94 20.37
CA LYS A 9 7.44 4.29 19.42
C LYS A 9 7.13 4.89 18.05
N ALA A 10 8.11 5.56 17.44
CA ALA A 10 7.95 6.05 16.07
C ALA A 10 7.55 4.87 15.17
N PRO A 11 6.61 5.04 14.22
CA PRO A 11 6.23 3.97 13.33
C PRO A 11 7.48 3.46 12.62
N GLU A 12 7.63 2.14 12.59
CA GLU A 12 8.75 1.46 11.96
C GLU A 12 8.53 1.59 10.44
N VAL A 13 9.14 2.62 9.84
CA VAL A 13 8.95 2.93 8.42
C VAL A 13 9.73 1.92 7.60
N HIS A 14 9.06 1.20 6.70
CA HIS A 14 9.70 0.18 5.86
C HIS A 14 10.22 0.80 4.56
N ILE A 15 11.40 0.37 4.09
CA ILE A 15 12.06 0.89 2.89
C ILE A 15 11.15 0.86 1.65
N ALA A 16 10.28 -0.16 1.54
CA ALA A 16 9.31 -0.27 0.45
C ALA A 16 8.32 0.90 0.43
N ALA A 17 7.86 1.35 1.60
CA ALA A 17 6.96 2.50 1.76
C ALA A 17 7.70 3.84 1.61
N GLU A 18 8.99 3.90 1.94
CA GLU A 18 9.79 5.12 1.73
C GLU A 18 10.13 5.41 0.26
N ARG A 19 10.14 4.38 -0.59
CA ARG A 19 10.56 4.49 -2.00
C ARG A 19 9.45 4.15 -3.00
N THR A 20 8.19 4.25 -2.58
CA THR A 20 7.04 4.10 -3.47
C THR A 20 6.51 5.47 -3.89
N ASN A 21 6.14 5.58 -5.17
CA ASN A 21 5.41 6.74 -5.70
C ASN A 21 3.92 6.43 -5.88
N LEU A 22 3.44 5.32 -5.32
CA LEU A 22 2.06 4.88 -5.41
C LEU A 22 1.23 5.48 -4.27
N PRO A 23 -0.08 5.68 -4.46
CA PRO A 23 -0.97 6.26 -3.46
C PRO A 23 -1.35 5.22 -2.38
N LEU A 24 -0.36 4.53 -1.80
CA LEU A 24 -0.54 3.46 -0.81
C LEU A 24 0.16 3.85 0.49
N ASN A 25 -0.46 3.56 1.63
CA ASN A 25 0.23 3.66 2.92
C ASN A 25 1.26 2.53 3.08
N ASP A 26 2.01 2.53 4.19
CA ASP A 26 3.04 1.51 4.43
C ASP A 26 2.51 0.07 4.42
N PHE A 27 1.36 -0.17 5.07
CA PHE A 27 0.74 -1.49 5.13
C PHE A 27 0.33 -1.98 3.74
N MET A 28 -0.40 -1.15 2.99
CA MET A 28 -0.86 -1.46 1.64
C MET A 28 0.30 -1.62 0.68
N THR A 29 1.35 -0.80 0.79
CA THR A 29 2.57 -0.94 -0.02
C THR A 29 3.22 -2.31 0.18
N ARG A 30 3.31 -2.79 1.43
CA ARG A 30 3.86 -4.11 1.72
C ARG A 30 2.96 -5.25 1.28
N LEU A 31 1.64 -5.09 1.37
CA LEU A 31 0.67 -6.05 0.85
C LEU A 31 0.84 -6.19 -0.67
N PHE A 32 0.81 -5.07 -1.40
CA PHE A 32 1.00 -5.07 -2.85
C PHE A 32 2.38 -5.62 -3.24
N ALA A 33 3.44 -5.29 -2.50
CA ALA A 33 4.78 -5.84 -2.77
C ALA A 33 4.83 -7.39 -2.65
N GLN A 34 3.96 -8.00 -1.84
CA GLN A 34 3.85 -9.46 -1.69
C GLN A 34 2.95 -10.08 -2.76
N GLU A 35 1.84 -9.43 -3.11
CA GLU A 35 0.85 -9.96 -4.05
C GLU A 35 1.23 -9.75 -5.53
N LEU A 36 1.78 -8.59 -5.90
CA LEU A 36 2.07 -8.26 -7.30
C LEU A 36 2.97 -9.28 -8.03
N PRO A 37 3.98 -9.91 -7.39
CA PRO A 37 4.78 -10.97 -8.03
C PRO A 37 3.99 -12.24 -8.39
N LEU A 38 2.82 -12.47 -7.79
CA LEU A 38 1.98 -13.64 -8.06
C LEU A 38 1.08 -13.44 -9.29
N LEU A 39 0.83 -12.19 -9.68
CA LEU A 39 0.06 -11.85 -10.87
C LEU A 39 0.84 -12.14 -12.15
N ASP A 40 0.11 -12.42 -13.23
CA ASP A 40 0.71 -12.45 -14.56
C ASP A 40 1.19 -11.04 -14.97
N SER A 41 2.07 -11.00 -15.97
CA SER A 41 2.70 -9.74 -16.41
C SER A 41 1.70 -8.68 -16.88
N THR A 42 0.55 -9.10 -17.44
CA THR A 42 -0.48 -8.20 -17.96
C THR A 42 -1.24 -7.56 -16.81
N SER A 43 -1.79 -8.37 -15.91
CA SER A 43 -2.53 -7.91 -14.74
C SER A 43 -1.67 -7.03 -13.84
N ARG A 44 -0.41 -7.41 -13.62
CA ARG A 44 0.54 -6.58 -12.84
C ARG A 44 0.78 -5.21 -13.49
N SER A 45 0.95 -5.16 -14.81
CA SER A 45 1.16 -3.90 -15.53
C SER A 45 -0.06 -2.99 -15.42
N GLU A 46 -1.24 -3.59 -15.47
CA GLU A 46 -2.52 -2.91 -15.36
C GLU A 46 -2.76 -2.34 -13.96
N VAL A 47 -2.49 -3.11 -12.90
CA VAL A 47 -2.56 -2.61 -11.51
C VAL A 47 -1.66 -1.40 -11.32
N TYR A 48 -0.42 -1.44 -11.80
CA TYR A 48 0.48 -0.29 -11.73
C TYR A 48 -0.02 0.92 -12.52
N ARG A 49 -0.68 0.70 -13.66
CA ARG A 49 -1.28 1.78 -14.45
C ARG A 49 -2.42 2.44 -13.68
N LEU A 50 -3.37 1.65 -13.19
CA LEU A 50 -4.51 2.12 -12.40
C LEU A 50 -4.06 2.86 -11.13
N LEU A 51 -3.07 2.35 -10.40
CA LEU A 51 -2.53 3.04 -9.22
C LEU A 51 -1.84 4.36 -9.54
N ARG A 52 -1.22 4.49 -10.73
CA ARG A 52 -0.59 5.75 -11.16
C ARG A 52 -1.61 6.79 -11.64
N GLU A 53 -2.71 6.34 -12.21
CA GLU A 53 -3.82 7.19 -12.68
C GLU A 53 -4.81 7.54 -11.55
N TYR A 54 -4.64 6.95 -10.36
CA TYR A 54 -5.51 7.20 -9.23
C TYR A 54 -5.22 8.57 -8.58
N ASP A 55 -6.17 9.49 -8.71
CA ASP A 55 -6.12 10.85 -8.16
C ASP A 55 -6.75 10.99 -6.75
N GLY A 56 -7.06 9.89 -6.08
CA GLY A 56 -7.70 9.88 -4.77
C GLY A 56 -6.74 9.99 -3.57
N PRO A 57 -7.28 9.89 -2.33
CA PRO A 57 -6.46 9.91 -1.11
C PRO A 57 -5.57 8.68 -0.97
N THR A 58 -4.56 8.72 -0.10
CA THR A 58 -3.73 7.55 0.19
C THR A 58 -4.58 6.36 0.65
N ILE A 59 -4.51 5.26 -0.10
CA ILE A 59 -5.20 4.01 0.18
C ILE A 59 -4.55 3.38 1.41
N SER A 60 -5.37 3.16 2.43
CA SER A 60 -4.95 2.68 3.74
C SER A 60 -5.53 1.33 4.13
N SER A 61 -6.56 0.87 3.41
CA SER A 61 -7.20 -0.43 3.57
C SER A 61 -7.58 -1.05 2.21
N GLN A 62 -8.01 -2.32 2.22
CA GLN A 62 -8.39 -3.03 0.99
C GLN A 62 -9.71 -2.50 0.41
N GLU A 63 -10.64 -2.04 1.26
CA GLU A 63 -11.95 -1.52 0.83
C GLU A 63 -11.82 -0.20 0.05
N GLU A 64 -10.74 0.56 0.28
CA GLU A 64 -10.43 1.81 -0.41
C GLU A 64 -9.83 1.58 -1.81
N ILE A 65 -9.43 0.35 -2.14
CA ILE A 65 -8.87 0.00 -3.45
C ILE A 65 -9.97 0.12 -4.53
N PRO A 66 -9.68 0.77 -5.67
CA PRO A 66 -10.54 0.73 -6.86
C PRO A 66 -10.99 -0.69 -7.21
N ALA A 67 -12.28 -0.87 -7.52
CA ALA A 67 -12.86 -2.19 -7.76
C ALA A 67 -12.09 -3.00 -8.81
N GLU A 68 -11.65 -2.35 -9.88
CA GLU A 68 -10.85 -2.95 -10.96
C GLU A 68 -9.54 -3.55 -10.45
N ILE A 69 -8.84 -2.88 -9.52
CA ILE A 69 -7.61 -3.41 -8.92
C ILE A 69 -7.92 -4.60 -8.01
N ARG A 70 -9.02 -4.55 -7.24
CA ARG A 70 -9.42 -5.68 -6.38
C ARG A 70 -9.73 -6.93 -7.21
N GLU A 71 -10.43 -6.77 -8.32
CA GLU A 71 -10.74 -7.87 -9.24
C GLU A 71 -9.46 -8.46 -9.86
N LEU A 72 -8.51 -7.62 -10.26
CA LEU A 72 -7.21 -8.07 -10.80
C LEU A 72 -6.34 -8.79 -9.76
N MET A 73 -6.50 -8.45 -8.47
CA MET A 73 -5.70 -8.98 -7.38
C MET A 73 -6.38 -10.10 -6.59
N ASP A 74 -7.66 -10.39 -6.87
CA ASP A 74 -8.50 -11.34 -6.11
C ASP A 74 -8.54 -11.04 -4.60
N LEU A 75 -8.69 -9.74 -4.27
CA LEU A 75 -8.73 -9.18 -2.90
C LEU A 75 -10.14 -8.85 -2.41
#